data_AF-A0A4D7AUW5-F1
#
_entry.id   AF-A0A4D7AUW5-F1
#
_cell.length_a   1.000
_cell.length_b   1.000
_cell.length_c   1.000
_cell.angle_alpha   90.00
_cell.angle_beta   90.00
_cell.angle_gamma   90.00
#
_symmetry.space_group_name_H-M   'P 1'
#
loop_
_entity.id
_entity.type
_entity.pdbx_description
1 polymer ?
#
loop_
_entity_poly.entity_id
_entity_poly.type
_entity_poly.pdbx_seq_one_letter_code
_entity_poly.pdbx_strand_id
1 'polypeptide(L)'
;MTYCKEFSALLDPYIDGELSPEETARVREHLHTCDGCRAYVQAALAIRDAFPEAEDTPVPDGFAAGVMAAIRADAAPGSAGDPGGQRRCSPWPPAVPSWCWPSPACPAPAAPL
;
A
#
# COMPACT_ATOMS: atom_id res chain seq x y z
N MET A 1 -2.15 9.88 -24.22
CA MET A 1 -1.66 8.49 -24.11
C MET A 1 -2.81 7.63 -23.62
N THR A 2 -3.11 6.51 -24.28
CA THR A 2 -4.18 5.59 -23.86
C THR A 2 -3.64 4.17 -23.92
N TYR A 3 -3.54 3.52 -22.76
CA TYR A 3 -3.12 2.12 -22.63
C TYR A 3 -4.36 1.20 -22.53
N CYS A 4 -4.17 -0.09 -22.73
CA CYS A 4 -5.26 -1.06 -22.81
C CYS A 4 -5.84 -1.38 -21.43
N LYS A 5 -7.17 -1.25 -21.27
CA LYS A 5 -7.89 -1.64 -20.05
C LYS A 5 -7.80 -3.13 -19.71
N GLU A 6 -7.58 -3.98 -20.71
CA GLU A 6 -7.39 -5.42 -20.52
C GLU A 6 -6.10 -5.73 -19.74
N PHE A 7 -5.02 -5.01 -20.07
CA PHE A 7 -3.70 -5.22 -19.48
C PHE A 7 -3.41 -4.29 -18.29
N SER A 8 -4.23 -3.27 -18.02
CA SER A 8 -3.92 -2.26 -17.00
C SER A 8 -3.69 -2.81 -15.60
N ALA A 9 -4.38 -3.89 -15.22
CA ALA A 9 -4.17 -4.56 -13.91
C ALA A 9 -2.89 -5.42 -13.85
N LEU A 10 -2.20 -5.61 -14.98
CA LEU A 10 -0.96 -6.39 -15.10
C LEU A 10 0.27 -5.51 -15.37
N LEU A 11 0.10 -4.22 -15.71
CA LEU A 11 1.25 -3.35 -16.03
C LEU A 11 2.08 -3.03 -14.79
N ASP A 12 1.44 -2.67 -13.67
CA ASP A 12 2.16 -2.28 -12.45
C ASP A 12 2.88 -3.48 -11.81
N PRO A 13 2.23 -4.65 -11.58
CA PRO A 13 2.94 -5.85 -11.13
C PRO A 13 4.02 -6.36 -12.09
N TYR A 14 3.97 -6.01 -13.38
CA TYR A 14 5.04 -6.30 -14.35
C TYR A 14 6.25 -5.37 -14.18
N ILE A 15 6.04 -4.10 -13.80
CA ILE A 15 7.09 -3.11 -13.54
C ILE A 15 7.83 -3.46 -12.24
N ASP A 16 7.08 -3.89 -11.22
CA ASP A 16 7.59 -4.28 -9.90
C ASP A 16 8.15 -5.70 -9.86
N GLY A 17 7.78 -6.56 -10.82
CA GLY A 17 8.31 -7.92 -10.98
C GLY A 17 7.57 -9.01 -10.21
N GLU A 18 6.34 -8.75 -9.77
CA GLU A 18 5.53 -9.64 -8.94
C GLU A 18 4.74 -10.71 -9.74
N LEU A 19 4.64 -10.57 -11.08
CA LEU A 19 3.87 -11.48 -11.93
C LEU A 19 4.45 -12.89 -12.01
N SER A 20 3.57 -13.87 -12.22
CA SER A 20 3.98 -15.23 -12.62
C SER A 20 4.77 -15.23 -13.94
N PRO A 21 5.60 -16.26 -14.22
CA PRO A 21 6.27 -16.42 -15.52
C PRO A 21 5.30 -16.40 -16.71
N GLU A 22 4.13 -17.00 -16.55
CA GLU A 22 3.06 -17.10 -17.56
C GLU A 22 2.44 -15.73 -17.84
N GLU A 23 2.15 -14.93 -16.81
CA GLU A 23 1.63 -13.57 -16.97
C GLU A 23 2.70 -12.61 -17.49
N THR A 24 3.94 -12.74 -17.02
CA THR A 24 5.11 -12.00 -17.55
C THR A 24 5.29 -12.24 -19.05
N ALA A 25 5.10 -13.48 -19.53
CA ALA A 25 5.13 -13.80 -20.96
C ALA A 25 3.96 -13.16 -21.72
N ARG A 26 2.73 -13.25 -21.18
CA ARG A 26 1.53 -12.61 -21.77
C ARG A 26 1.66 -11.09 -21.89
N VAL A 27 2.15 -10.41 -20.85
CA VAL A 27 2.40 -8.97 -20.87
C VAL A 27 3.47 -8.65 -21.91
N ARG A 28 4.58 -9.40 -21.96
CA ARG A 28 5.66 -9.17 -22.94
C ARG A 28 5.17 -9.26 -24.39
N GLU A 29 4.36 -10.27 -24.73
CA GLU A 29 3.75 -10.41 -26.05
C GLU A 29 2.83 -9.23 -26.40
N HIS A 30 2.01 -8.78 -25.45
CA HIS A 30 1.20 -7.57 -25.63
C HIS A 30 2.07 -6.30 -25.79
N LEU A 31 3.17 -6.18 -25.04
CA LEU A 31 4.11 -5.06 -25.20
C LEU A 31 4.82 -5.08 -26.56
N HIS A 32 4.98 -6.22 -27.24
CA HIS A 32 5.48 -6.24 -28.61
C HIS A 32 4.53 -5.53 -29.59
N THR A 33 3.21 -5.65 -29.39
CA THR A 33 2.17 -5.17 -30.33
C THR A 33 1.48 -3.85 -29.92
N CYS A 34 1.54 -3.44 -28.65
CA CYS A 34 0.83 -2.25 -28.15
C CYS A 34 1.78 -1.13 -27.68
N ASP A 35 1.95 -0.10 -28.52
CA ASP A 35 2.80 1.06 -28.19
C ASP A 35 2.27 1.91 -27.01
N GLY A 36 0.95 1.91 -26.77
CA GLY A 36 0.36 2.61 -25.62
C GLY A 36 0.80 2.01 -24.28
N CYS A 37 0.80 0.68 -24.17
CA CYS A 37 1.30 -0.04 -23.00
C CYS A 37 2.83 -0.04 -22.95
N ARG A 38 3.51 -0.14 -24.11
CA ARG A 38 4.97 0.00 -24.22
C ARG A 38 5.44 1.32 -23.60
N ALA A 39 4.82 2.44 -24.00
CA ALA A 39 5.18 3.77 -23.51
C ALA A 39 4.89 3.95 -22.02
N TYR A 40 3.80 3.36 -21.50
CA TYR A 40 3.50 3.36 -20.06
C TYR A 40 4.62 2.67 -19.25
N VAL A 41 4.94 1.43 -19.61
CA VAL A 41 5.97 0.63 -18.93
C VAL A 41 7.34 1.29 -19.03
N GLN A 42 7.73 1.82 -20.20
CA GLN A 42 9.01 2.52 -20.35
C GLN A 42 9.09 3.81 -19.52
N ALA A 43 8.00 4.56 -19.36
CA ALA A 43 7.98 5.74 -18.51
C ALA A 43 8.13 5.40 -17.02
N ALA A 44 7.46 4.34 -16.55
CA ALA A 44 7.57 3.89 -15.16
C ALA A 44 8.97 3.33 -14.83
N LEU A 45 9.53 2.50 -15.71
CA LEU A 45 10.91 1.99 -15.56
C LEU A 45 11.93 3.14 -15.55
N ALA A 46 11.78 4.15 -16.42
CA ALA A 46 12.65 5.31 -16.43
C ALA A 46 12.57 6.17 -15.14
N ILE A 47 11.45 6.15 -14.42
CA ILE A 47 11.34 6.79 -13.09
C ILE A 47 12.07 5.97 -12.03
N ARG A 48 11.89 4.65 -12.01
CA ARG A 48 12.59 3.76 -11.07
C ARG A 48 14.11 3.81 -11.25
N ASP A 49 14.56 3.71 -12.49
CA ASP A 49 15.98 3.67 -12.86
C ASP A 49 16.67 5.05 -12.72
N ALA A 50 15.91 6.12 -12.42
CA ALA A 50 16.43 7.46 -12.13
C ALA A 50 16.92 7.65 -10.68
N PHE A 51 16.77 6.65 -9.80
CA PHE A 51 17.25 6.68 -8.41
C PHE A 51 18.36 5.65 -8.11
N PRO A 52 19.48 5.62 -8.87
CA PRO A 52 20.55 4.63 -8.67
C PRO A 52 21.34 4.82 -7.36
N GLU A 53 21.22 5.99 -6.72
CA GLU A 53 21.85 6.33 -5.44
C GLU A 53 20.93 6.06 -4.23
N ALA A 54 19.77 5.43 -4.44
CA ALA A 54 18.91 4.95 -3.34
C ALA A 54 19.51 3.68 -2.72
N GLU A 55 20.50 3.85 -1.83
CA GLU A 55 21.16 2.74 -1.16
C GLU A 55 20.18 1.89 -0.34
N ASP A 56 20.25 0.56 -0.50
CA ASP A 56 19.58 -0.43 0.36
C ASP A 56 20.02 -0.23 1.81
N THR A 57 19.21 0.50 2.57
CA THR A 57 19.49 0.81 3.98
C THR A 57 19.47 -0.50 4.79
N PRO A 58 20.56 -0.86 5.50
CA PRO A 58 20.62 -2.13 6.21
C PRO A 58 19.53 -2.21 7.28
N VAL A 59 18.72 -3.27 7.20
CA VAL A 59 17.63 -3.53 8.16
C VAL A 59 18.22 -3.65 9.57
N PRO A 60 17.79 -2.84 10.56
CA PRO A 60 18.38 -2.85 11.89
C PRO A 60 18.27 -4.22 12.60
N ASP A 61 19.31 -4.57 13.36
CA ASP A 61 19.36 -5.81 14.14
C ASP A 61 18.11 -5.98 15.02
N GLY A 62 17.50 -7.16 14.93
CA GLY A 62 16.30 -7.49 15.69
C GLY A 62 14.99 -6.87 15.19
N PHE A 63 14.97 -6.06 14.12
CA PHE A 63 13.75 -5.41 13.59
C PHE A 63 12.60 -6.41 13.40
N ALA A 64 12.83 -7.51 12.68
CA ALA A 64 11.82 -8.54 12.45
C ALA A 64 11.31 -9.20 13.75
N ALA A 65 12.18 -9.37 14.75
CA ALA A 65 11.78 -9.91 16.05
C ALA A 65 10.91 -8.91 16.84
N GLY A 66 11.24 -7.61 16.78
CA GLY A 66 10.45 -6.54 17.38
C GLY A 66 9.07 -6.40 16.76
N VAL A 67 8.99 -6.41 15.42
CA VAL A 67 7.72 -6.39 14.67
C VAL A 67 6.85 -7.60 15.05
N MET A 68 7.42 -8.81 15.06
CA MET A 68 6.67 -10.02 15.43
C MET A 68 6.29 -10.07 16.91
N ALA A 69 7.02 -9.40 17.80
CA ALA A 69 6.63 -9.24 19.20
C ALA A 69 5.45 -8.28 19.36
N ALA A 70 5.45 -7.15 18.65
CA ALA A 70 4.35 -6.18 18.65
C ALA A 70 3.04 -6.80 18.14
N ILE A 71 3.08 -7.52 17.01
CA ILE A 71 1.91 -8.23 16.44
C ILE A 71 1.32 -9.24 17.44
N ARG A 72 2.17 -9.97 18.19
CA ARG A 72 1.72 -10.92 19.21
C ARG A 72 1.15 -10.24 20.46
N ALA A 73 1.61 -9.05 20.81
CA ALA A 73 1.09 -8.29 21.94
C ALA A 73 -0.30 -7.71 21.63
N ASP A 74 -0.53 -7.23 20.41
CA ASP A 74 -1.84 -6.75 19.94
C ASP A 74 -2.86 -7.90 19.80
N ALA A 75 -2.41 -9.06 19.30
CA ALA A 75 -3.24 -10.26 19.19
C ALA A 75 -3.52 -10.98 20.53
N ALA A 76 -3.00 -10.51 21.67
CA ALA A 76 -3.20 -11.14 22.97
C ALA A 76 -4.57 -10.77 23.58
N PRO A 77 -5.42 -11.75 23.96
CA PRO A 77 -6.72 -11.46 24.58
C PRO A 77 -6.57 -10.99 26.04
N GLY A 78 -6.14 -9.74 26.22
CA GLY A 78 -5.83 -9.13 27.53
C GLY A 78 -6.71 -7.94 27.92
N SER A 79 -7.49 -7.37 27.00
CA SER A 79 -8.40 -6.25 27.26
C SER A 79 -9.77 -6.72 27.79
N ALA A 80 -9.77 -7.38 28.94
CA ALA A 80 -10.99 -7.61 29.72
C ALA A 80 -11.60 -6.23 30.08
N GLY A 81 -12.73 -5.90 29.46
CA GLY A 81 -13.32 -4.57 29.56
C GLY A 81 -13.80 -4.24 30.97
N ASP A 82 -13.22 -3.20 31.57
CA ASP A 82 -13.74 -2.60 32.80
C ASP A 82 -15.19 -2.08 32.58
N PRO A 83 -16.14 -2.42 33.47
CA PRO A 83 -17.54 -2.03 33.31
C PRO A 83 -17.87 -0.58 33.73
N GLY A 84 -16.87 0.25 34.08
CA GLY A 84 -17.05 1.61 34.61
C GLY A 84 -16.31 2.74 33.87
N GLY A 85 -15.49 2.44 32.87
CA GLY A 85 -14.63 3.42 32.18
C GLY A 85 -15.32 4.25 31.09
N GLN A 86 -15.46 5.56 31.32
CA GLN A 86 -15.94 6.50 30.29
C GLN A 86 -14.94 6.61 29.13
N ARG A 87 -15.37 6.24 27.91
CA ARG A 87 -14.53 6.21 26.71
C ARG A 87 -14.10 7.60 26.25
N ARG A 88 -12.84 7.96 26.51
CA ARG A 88 -12.13 9.03 25.76
C ARG A 88 -11.67 8.46 24.42
N CYS A 89 -12.04 9.11 23.31
CA CYS A 89 -11.63 8.63 21.98
C CYS A 89 -10.12 8.87 21.72
N SER A 90 -9.63 10.12 21.55
CA SER A 90 -8.20 10.50 21.30
C SER A 90 -7.70 10.17 19.84
N PRO A 91 -6.45 10.44 19.36
CA PRO A 91 -6.08 10.50 17.90
C PRO A 91 -5.72 9.28 16.97
N TRP A 92 -4.79 8.31 17.15
CA TRP A 92 -4.44 7.27 16.11
C TRP A 92 -3.97 5.85 16.60
N PRO A 93 -2.69 5.40 16.50
CA PRO A 93 -2.08 4.60 17.61
C PRO A 93 -0.81 5.28 18.21
N PRO A 94 -0.44 5.06 19.50
CA PRO A 94 0.75 5.69 20.12
C PRO A 94 1.97 5.46 19.21
N ALA A 95 2.55 6.45 18.52
CA ALA A 95 2.76 7.86 18.84
C ALA A 95 1.57 8.84 19.07
N VAL A 96 0.32 8.51 18.70
CA VAL A 96 -0.91 9.30 18.99
C VAL A 96 -2.13 8.34 19.07
N PRO A 97 -2.98 8.17 20.12
CA PRO A 97 -3.93 7.01 20.20
C PRO A 97 -5.45 7.22 19.88
N SER A 98 -6.07 6.41 19.01
CA SER A 98 -7.46 6.29 18.45
C SER A 98 -7.95 6.93 17.09
N TRP A 99 -8.81 7.97 17.11
CA TRP A 99 -9.91 8.22 16.14
C TRP A 99 -9.82 9.40 15.14
N CYS A 100 -8.66 10.03 14.94
CA CYS A 100 -8.38 11.12 13.99
C CYS A 100 -8.52 10.70 12.51
N TRP A 101 -8.90 9.45 12.25
CA TRP A 101 -9.24 8.91 10.95
C TRP A 101 -10.76 8.74 10.82
N PRO A 102 -11.39 9.33 9.78
CA PRO A 102 -12.83 9.29 9.61
C PRO A 102 -13.32 7.92 9.10
N SER A 103 -14.56 7.57 9.46
CA SER A 103 -15.27 6.38 8.99
C SER A 103 -16.78 6.65 8.97
N PRO A 104 -17.60 5.88 8.20
CA PRO A 104 -18.52 6.50 7.22
C PRO A 104 -19.84 7.12 7.75
N ALA A 105 -19.95 7.40 9.04
CA ALA A 105 -21.21 7.74 9.71
C ALA A 105 -21.55 9.25 9.76
N CYS A 106 -20.84 10.11 9.04
CA CYS A 106 -21.12 11.55 8.98
C CYS A 106 -22.02 11.89 7.78
N PRO A 107 -23.31 12.25 7.97
CA PRO A 107 -24.10 12.85 6.90
C PRO A 107 -23.52 14.23 6.53
N ALA A 108 -23.45 14.53 5.23
CA ALA A 108 -22.91 15.81 4.77
C ALA A 108 -23.84 16.97 5.20
N PRO A 109 -23.32 18.02 5.85
CA PRO A 109 -24.11 19.22 6.13
C PRO A 109 -24.43 19.95 4.82
N ALA A 110 -25.69 20.33 4.63
CA ALA A 110 -26.12 21.07 3.45
C ALA A 110 -25.50 22.47 3.41
N ALA A 111 -25.09 22.92 2.22
CA ALA A 111 -24.55 24.26 2.04
C ALA A 111 -25.66 25.33 2.12
N PRO A 112 -25.54 26.36 2.97
CA PRO A 112 -26.32 27.59 2.84
C PRO A 112 -25.78 28.46 1.68
N LEU A 113 -26.62 29.41 1.27
CA LEU A 113 -26.47 30.26 0.07
C LEU A 113 -25.57 31.48 0.29
#